data_AF-A0A9P5UM08-F1
#
_entry.id   AF-A0A9P5UM08-F1
#
_cell.length_a   1.000
_cell.length_b   1.000
_cell.length_c   1.000
_cell.angle_alpha   90.00
_cell.angle_beta   90.00
_cell.angle_gamma   90.00
#
_symmetry.space_group_name_H-M   'P 1'
#
loop_
_entity.id
_entity.type
_entity.pdbx_description
1 polymer ?
#
loop_
_entity_poly.entity_id
_entity_poly.type
_entity_poly.pdbx_seq_one_letter_code
_entity_poly.pdbx_strand_id
1 'polypeptide(L)'
;MWLWTSDILDLNLERSFLELLLEQLDNSQNMKSNIILTGKALQRQVHPSFSKSTSRTSAWTPTLVASTVARREYAHVHDHNCSHDHTHDHSHNHDHKKQSPFTLGSNGRSSKKITNARKELMPRPTKAIEYCENLVRKSDYEGFLCTQFFPKHQQTTQMALRAFNIELASIRESVSNTDIGRMRMQFWRDSLEKVFAGTPPQQPVSLALAYAIQEQQQQNSSDDTEMSLIWFKRMITEREQNLSDPQFMTIGQMETYCENTFGSLLYLQLESVGVKSLEADHAASHLAKAMGISTMLRAFPFHMQQNRMVIPAETTAKYNLSQEALFRNPTITSALQDATHEVATAAHVHLATAQSYIDNLPKSAFPVLMAGIPTESYLNRLQKADFNPLAPGIQQREWYLPAKLWYRWRQGKLFDIK
;
A
#
# COMPACT_ATOMS: atom_id res chain seq x y z
N MET A 1 29.84 17.80 -4.16
CA MET A 1 28.62 18.56 -3.76
C MET A 1 27.49 17.65 -3.24
N TRP A 2 27.75 16.38 -2.88
CA TRP A 2 26.74 15.42 -2.39
C TRP A 2 26.92 15.02 -0.91
N LEU A 3 27.97 15.50 -0.24
CA LEU A 3 28.25 15.21 1.18
C LEU A 3 27.68 16.27 2.15
N TRP A 4 27.18 17.39 1.64
CA TRP A 4 26.54 18.45 2.47
C TRP A 4 25.00 18.32 2.51
N THR A 5 24.41 17.47 1.68
CA THR A 5 22.95 17.29 1.63
C THR A 5 22.45 16.22 2.59
N SER A 6 23.26 15.24 2.99
CA SER A 6 22.90 14.24 4.00
C SER A 6 22.64 14.89 5.36
N ASP A 7 23.54 15.77 5.79
CA ASP A 7 23.50 16.36 7.14
C ASP A 7 22.35 17.37 7.28
N ILE A 8 21.97 18.04 6.19
CA ILE A 8 20.82 18.97 6.15
C ILE A 8 19.49 18.20 6.02
N LEU A 9 19.47 17.07 5.30
CA LEU A 9 18.31 16.18 5.27
C LEU A 9 18.05 15.60 6.67
N ASP A 10 19.10 15.17 7.38
CA ASP A 10 18.99 14.64 8.73
C ASP A 10 18.52 15.70 9.75
N LEU A 11 19.05 16.93 9.71
CA LEU A 11 18.62 18.00 10.63
C LEU A 11 17.16 18.42 10.43
N ASN A 12 16.69 18.51 9.18
CA ASN A 12 15.29 18.84 8.89
C ASN A 12 14.35 17.68 9.21
N LEU A 13 14.78 16.45 8.96
CA LEU A 13 14.04 15.26 9.35
C LEU A 13 13.95 15.17 10.88
N GLU A 14 15.04 15.38 11.61
CA GLU A 14 15.06 15.45 13.08
C GLU A 14 14.12 16.53 13.61
N ARG A 15 14.11 17.73 13.02
CA ARG A 15 13.18 18.79 13.43
C ARG A 15 11.72 18.43 13.19
N SER A 16 11.37 17.98 11.98
CA SER A 16 9.99 17.53 11.67
C SER A 16 9.57 16.38 12.58
N PHE A 17 10.52 15.51 12.92
CA PHE A 17 10.29 14.37 13.79
C PHE A 17 10.04 14.77 15.25
N LEU A 18 10.83 15.72 15.78
CA LEU A 18 10.62 16.29 17.11
C LEU A 18 9.27 17.03 17.20
N GLU A 19 8.89 17.78 16.16
CA GLU A 19 7.58 18.45 16.09
C GLU A 19 6.43 17.43 16.14
N LEU A 20 6.52 16.33 15.39
CA LEU A 20 5.52 15.25 15.41
C LEU A 20 5.49 14.48 16.73
N LEU A 21 6.65 14.25 17.35
CA LEU A 21 6.74 13.61 18.65
C LEU A 21 6.10 14.48 19.73
N LEU A 22 6.35 15.80 19.70
CA LEU A 22 5.73 16.76 20.61
C LEU A 22 4.21 16.81 20.41
N GLU A 23 3.74 16.87 19.16
CA GLU A 23 2.30 16.80 18.83
C GLU A 23 1.66 15.51 19.36
N GLN A 24 2.34 14.37 19.26
CA GLN A 24 1.86 13.09 19.79
C GLN A 24 1.89 13.02 21.32
N LEU A 25 2.91 13.58 21.96
CA LEU A 25 2.99 13.65 23.42
C LEU A 25 1.90 14.55 23.99
N ASP A 26 1.62 15.70 23.39
CA ASP A 26 0.54 16.59 23.80
C ASP A 26 -0.83 15.90 23.64
N ASN A 27 -1.05 15.21 22.52
CA ASN A 27 -2.27 14.42 22.31
C ASN A 27 -2.40 13.25 23.31
N SER A 28 -1.29 12.58 23.66
CA SER A 28 -1.27 11.49 24.64
C SER A 28 -1.54 12.00 26.06
N GLN A 29 -0.98 13.14 26.44
CA GLN A 29 -1.23 13.77 27.75
C GLN A 29 -2.69 14.26 27.85
N ASN A 30 -3.24 14.80 26.76
CA ASN A 30 -4.67 15.13 26.68
C ASN A 30 -5.57 13.88 26.78
N MET A 31 -5.18 12.76 26.17
CA MET A 31 -5.89 11.48 26.33
C MET A 31 -5.82 10.95 27.77
N LYS A 32 -4.64 10.97 28.42
CA LYS A 32 -4.50 10.57 29.83
C LYS A 32 -5.35 11.46 30.74
N SER A 33 -5.37 12.77 30.49
CA SER A 33 -6.19 13.74 31.23
C SER A 33 -7.69 13.46 31.05
N ASN A 34 -8.13 13.17 29.82
CA ASN A 34 -9.52 12.82 29.53
C ASN A 34 -9.95 11.45 30.09
N ILE A 35 -9.05 10.46 30.12
CA ILE A 35 -9.28 9.14 30.76
C ILE A 35 -9.35 9.30 32.29
N ILE A 36 -8.54 10.17 32.89
CA ILE A 36 -8.61 10.48 34.33
C ILE A 36 -9.91 11.24 34.67
N LEU A 37 -10.36 12.15 33.80
CA LEU A 37 -11.62 12.88 33.98
C LEU A 37 -12.85 11.98 33.81
N THR A 38 -12.88 11.12 32.79
CA THR A 38 -13.95 10.12 32.59
C THR A 38 -13.91 9.01 33.64
N GLY A 39 -12.72 8.59 34.09
CA GLY A 39 -12.54 7.66 35.21
C GLY A 39 -13.04 8.23 36.54
N LYS A 40 -12.81 9.53 36.81
CA LYS A 40 -13.38 10.23 37.98
C LYS A 40 -14.89 10.43 37.88
N ALA A 41 -15.44 10.57 36.67
CA ALA A 41 -16.88 10.65 36.45
C ALA A 41 -17.58 9.29 36.66
N LEU A 42 -16.95 8.19 36.24
CA LEU A 42 -17.45 6.81 36.46
C LEU A 42 -17.29 6.33 37.90
N GLN A 43 -16.23 6.71 38.62
CA GLN A 43 -16.05 6.40 40.05
C GLN A 43 -17.07 7.07 40.98
N ARG A 44 -17.79 8.12 40.52
CA ARG A 44 -18.87 8.73 41.30
C ARG A 44 -20.19 7.96 41.23
N GLN A 45 -20.31 6.91 40.41
CA GLN A 45 -21.57 6.17 40.20
C GLN A 45 -21.60 4.73 40.70
N VAL A 46 -20.56 4.22 41.38
CA VAL A 46 -20.55 2.82 41.82
C VAL A 46 -20.04 2.66 43.27
N HIS A 47 -20.94 2.30 44.18
CA HIS A 47 -20.60 1.77 45.52
C HIS A 47 -20.10 0.32 45.42
N PRO A 48 -19.18 -0.15 46.29
CA PRO A 48 -18.43 -1.38 46.04
C PRO A 48 -19.02 -2.61 46.72
N SER A 49 -19.11 -3.71 45.98
CA SER A 49 -19.16 -5.06 46.55
C SER A 49 -18.11 -5.91 45.83
N PHE A 50 -16.95 -6.06 46.49
CA PHE A 50 -15.81 -6.87 46.03
C PHE A 50 -15.91 -8.29 46.58
N SER A 51 -15.73 -9.29 45.72
CA SER A 51 -15.22 -10.61 46.13
C SER A 51 -14.01 -10.95 45.25
N LYS A 52 -12.94 -11.40 45.90
CA LYS A 52 -11.63 -11.74 45.33
C LYS A 52 -11.70 -13.14 44.71
N SER A 53 -11.09 -13.34 43.55
CA SER A 53 -10.51 -14.63 43.21
C SER A 53 -9.20 -14.46 42.43
N THR A 54 -8.30 -15.37 42.74
CA THR A 54 -6.84 -15.28 42.63
C THR A 54 -6.30 -15.80 41.29
N SER A 55 -5.18 -15.19 40.91
CA SER A 55 -4.25 -15.52 39.83
C SER A 55 -3.84 -16.99 39.71
N ARG A 56 -3.62 -17.45 38.47
CA ARG A 56 -2.60 -18.45 38.14
C ARG A 56 -1.85 -18.06 36.85
N THR A 57 -0.58 -17.73 37.03
CA THR A 57 0.45 -17.67 36.00
C THR A 57 1.12 -19.03 35.90
N SER A 58 1.25 -19.61 34.70
CA SER A 58 2.16 -20.72 34.45
C SER A 58 3.04 -20.40 33.25
N ALA A 59 4.32 -20.21 33.54
CA ALA A 59 5.41 -20.11 32.58
C ALA A 59 5.72 -21.49 31.99
N TRP A 60 6.12 -21.52 30.71
CA TRP A 60 6.81 -22.68 30.13
C TRP A 60 8.04 -22.20 29.35
N THR A 61 9.19 -22.74 29.76
CA THR A 61 10.47 -22.75 29.06
C THR A 61 10.51 -23.88 28.02
N PRO A 62 11.40 -23.80 27.00
CA PRO A 62 11.34 -24.64 25.81
C PRO A 62 12.10 -25.96 25.99
N THR A 63 11.56 -27.05 25.43
CA THR A 63 12.28 -28.32 25.28
C THR A 63 12.67 -28.51 23.83
N LEU A 64 13.98 -28.50 23.58
CA LEU A 64 14.61 -28.99 22.37
C LEU A 64 14.34 -30.50 22.20
N VAL A 65 13.85 -30.90 21.04
CA VAL A 65 14.13 -32.23 20.48
C VAL A 65 14.54 -32.04 19.02
N ALA A 66 15.78 -32.40 18.75
CA ALA A 66 16.34 -32.53 17.42
C ALA A 66 15.86 -33.84 16.77
N SER A 67 15.46 -33.79 15.50
CA SER A 67 15.54 -34.95 14.61
C SER A 67 15.90 -34.48 13.21
N THR A 68 17.09 -34.88 12.79
CA THR A 68 17.65 -34.80 11.44
C THR A 68 17.16 -36.00 10.61
N VAL A 69 17.28 -35.90 9.27
CA VAL A 69 17.05 -36.93 8.21
C VAL A 69 15.61 -36.89 7.66
N ALA A 70 15.32 -36.70 6.36
CA ALA A 70 16.05 -37.01 5.13
C ALA A 70 15.74 -36.02 3.97
N ARG A 71 16.73 -35.86 3.09
CA ARG A 71 16.60 -35.42 1.68
C ARG A 71 16.05 -36.58 0.84
N ARG A 72 15.09 -36.32 -0.06
CA ARG A 72 15.20 -36.53 -1.53
C ARG A 72 13.85 -36.44 -2.23
N GLU A 73 13.94 -35.89 -3.44
CA GLU A 73 13.14 -36.17 -4.65
C GLU A 73 11.67 -35.74 -4.66
N TYR A 74 11.34 -34.76 -5.50
CA TYR A 74 10.51 -34.95 -6.70
C TYR A 74 10.68 -33.75 -7.65
N ALA A 75 11.22 -34.04 -8.84
CA ALA A 75 11.26 -33.19 -10.02
C ALA A 75 10.72 -34.01 -11.21
N HIS A 76 10.20 -33.30 -12.22
CA HIS A 76 9.51 -33.77 -13.45
C HIS A 76 8.01 -34.06 -13.27
N VAL A 77 7.07 -33.70 -14.16
CA VAL A 77 7.05 -33.45 -15.63
C VAL A 77 5.83 -32.49 -15.86
N HIS A 78 5.82 -31.41 -16.66
CA HIS A 78 5.63 -31.42 -18.12
C HIS A 78 5.86 -30.03 -18.75
N ASP A 79 6.85 -29.99 -19.64
CA ASP A 79 7.01 -29.04 -20.75
C ASP A 79 6.11 -29.47 -21.92
N HIS A 80 5.57 -28.50 -22.66
CA HIS A 80 5.09 -28.71 -24.03
C HIS A 80 5.78 -27.75 -25.01
N ASN A 81 6.71 -28.36 -25.75
CA ASN A 81 7.33 -28.04 -27.04
C ASN A 81 6.75 -26.87 -27.88
N CYS A 82 7.65 -25.94 -28.20
CA CYS A 82 7.74 -25.34 -29.54
C CYS A 82 8.62 -26.24 -30.43
N SER A 83 8.24 -26.41 -31.70
CA SER A 83 9.13 -26.95 -32.73
C SER A 83 8.96 -26.15 -34.02
N HIS A 84 10.09 -25.63 -34.50
CA HIS A 84 10.28 -25.15 -35.86
C HIS A 84 10.35 -26.34 -36.81
N ASP A 85 9.77 -26.19 -38.01
CA ASP A 85 10.19 -26.92 -39.19
C ASP A 85 10.33 -25.96 -40.37
N HIS A 86 11.49 -26.02 -41.00
CA HIS A 86 11.83 -25.39 -42.28
C HIS A 86 11.89 -26.50 -43.33
N THR A 87 11.17 -26.35 -44.44
CA THR A 87 11.51 -27.01 -45.71
C THR A 87 11.18 -26.13 -46.92
N HIS A 88 12.02 -26.28 -47.93
CA HIS A 88 12.23 -25.50 -49.15
C HIS A 88 11.18 -25.62 -50.27
N ASP A 89 11.26 -24.65 -51.19
CA ASP A 89 11.08 -24.67 -52.66
C ASP A 89 9.71 -25.01 -53.29
N HIS A 90 9.14 -24.05 -54.04
CA HIS A 90 9.42 -23.90 -55.48
C HIS A 90 8.68 -22.71 -56.12
N SER A 91 9.41 -22.09 -57.04
CA SER A 91 9.01 -21.19 -58.14
C SER A 91 7.58 -21.30 -58.68
N HIS A 92 6.96 -20.16 -59.00
CA HIS A 92 6.60 -19.86 -60.39
C HIS A 92 6.33 -18.37 -60.65
N ASN A 93 6.78 -17.98 -61.83
CA ASN A 93 6.91 -16.66 -62.40
C ASN A 93 5.60 -16.28 -63.11
N HIS A 94 5.19 -15.01 -63.08
CA HIS A 94 4.58 -14.38 -64.27
C HIS A 94 4.58 -12.85 -64.17
N ASP A 95 5.39 -12.28 -65.07
CA ASP A 95 5.37 -10.90 -65.56
C ASP A 95 3.97 -10.44 -66.05
N HIS A 96 3.64 -9.16 -65.82
CA HIS A 96 3.55 -8.21 -66.95
C HIS A 96 3.35 -6.73 -66.55
N LYS A 97 4.33 -5.94 -66.99
CA LYS A 97 4.25 -4.67 -67.76
C LYS A 97 3.69 -3.37 -67.13
N LYS A 98 4.66 -2.45 -66.98
CA LYS A 98 4.77 -1.09 -67.57
C LYS A 98 3.67 -0.04 -67.24
N GLN A 99 4.06 1.06 -66.59
CA GLN A 99 4.35 2.35 -67.23
C GLN A 99 4.69 3.44 -66.19
N SER A 100 5.69 4.26 -66.50
CA SER A 100 5.92 5.62 -65.95
C SER A 100 5.87 6.58 -67.16
N PRO A 101 5.96 7.93 -67.05
CA PRO A 101 6.11 8.76 -65.85
C PRO A 101 5.18 10.01 -65.84
N PHE A 102 5.02 10.68 -64.69
CA PHE A 102 4.62 12.10 -64.67
C PHE A 102 5.23 12.80 -63.45
N THR A 103 6.10 13.78 -63.71
CA THR A 103 6.64 14.73 -62.74
C THR A 103 5.91 16.06 -62.89
N LEU A 104 5.35 16.60 -61.80
CA LEU A 104 5.28 18.04 -61.49
C LEU A 104 4.54 18.26 -60.17
N GLY A 105 5.09 19.09 -59.28
CA GLY A 105 4.34 19.62 -58.14
C GLY A 105 5.14 19.75 -56.86
N SER A 106 6.02 20.74 -56.82
CA SER A 106 6.55 21.35 -55.59
C SER A 106 5.46 21.66 -54.58
N ASN A 107 5.61 21.17 -53.35
CA ASN A 107 5.19 21.90 -52.15
C ASN A 107 6.01 21.38 -50.96
N GLY A 108 7.12 22.09 -50.70
CA GLY A 108 7.91 21.94 -49.49
C GLY A 108 7.06 22.30 -48.28
N ARG A 109 6.41 21.30 -47.68
CA ARG A 109 5.85 21.43 -46.33
C ARG A 109 7.04 21.26 -45.38
N SER A 110 7.59 22.41 -44.99
CA SER A 110 8.57 22.55 -43.92
C SER A 110 8.23 21.58 -42.79
N SER A 111 9.07 20.56 -42.63
CA SER A 111 9.06 19.66 -41.49
C SER A 111 9.31 20.54 -40.27
N LYS A 112 8.24 20.91 -39.56
CA LYS A 112 8.34 21.55 -38.25
C LYS A 112 9.08 20.57 -37.36
N LYS A 113 10.38 20.80 -37.19
CA LYS A 113 11.16 20.29 -36.07
C LYS A 113 10.34 20.56 -34.81
N ILE A 114 9.77 19.51 -34.23
CA ILE A 114 9.25 19.55 -32.87
C ILE A 114 10.50 19.64 -32.00
N THR A 115 11.00 20.85 -31.78
CA THR A 115 11.93 21.09 -30.71
C THR A 115 11.17 20.82 -29.43
N ASN A 116 11.65 19.86 -28.62
CA ASN A 116 11.21 19.60 -27.24
C ASN A 116 11.40 20.88 -26.41
N ALA A 117 10.47 21.82 -26.54
CA ALA A 117 10.28 22.86 -25.56
C ALA A 117 9.70 22.16 -24.33
N ARG A 118 10.53 21.95 -23.31
CA ARG A 118 10.05 21.53 -21.98
C ARG A 118 8.86 22.44 -21.65
N LYS A 119 7.65 21.87 -21.59
CA LYS A 119 6.47 22.63 -21.18
C LYS A 119 6.77 23.27 -19.83
N GLU A 120 6.47 24.56 -19.71
CA GLU A 120 6.63 25.31 -18.47
C GLU A 120 5.87 24.58 -17.35
N LEU A 121 6.50 24.44 -16.17
CA LEU A 121 5.87 23.76 -15.03
C LEU A 121 4.59 24.50 -14.67
N MET A 122 3.50 23.77 -14.45
CA MET A 122 2.31 24.43 -13.92
C MET A 122 2.60 25.09 -12.56
N PRO A 123 1.95 26.23 -12.25
CA PRO A 123 2.10 26.85 -10.94
C PRO A 123 1.80 25.87 -9.82
N ARG A 124 2.64 25.85 -8.77
CA ARG A 124 2.49 24.95 -7.63
C ARG A 124 1.10 25.11 -7.00
N PRO A 125 0.23 24.09 -7.02
CA PRO A 125 -1.15 24.23 -6.59
C PRO A 125 -1.28 24.09 -5.06
N THR A 126 -0.83 25.10 -4.31
CA THR A 126 -0.67 25.06 -2.84
C THR A 126 -1.92 24.55 -2.11
N LYS A 127 -3.11 25.08 -2.43
CA LYS A 127 -4.38 24.64 -1.80
C LYS A 127 -4.69 23.17 -2.06
N ALA A 128 -4.34 22.67 -3.24
CA ALA A 128 -4.58 21.28 -3.63
C ALA A 128 -3.63 20.32 -2.89
N ILE A 129 -2.37 20.74 -2.71
CA ILE A 129 -1.37 20.03 -1.92
C ILE A 129 -1.78 19.99 -0.45
N GLU A 130 -2.20 21.12 0.13
CA GLU A 130 -2.72 21.19 1.51
C GLU A 130 -3.93 20.28 1.72
N TYR A 131 -4.84 20.19 0.73
CA TYR A 131 -5.95 19.24 0.77
C TYR A 131 -5.44 17.79 0.86
N CYS A 132 -4.49 17.41 0.00
CA CYS A 132 -3.91 16.07 0.00
C CYS A 132 -3.22 15.75 1.33
N GLU A 133 -2.41 16.68 1.87
CA GLU A 133 -1.75 16.51 3.16
C GLU A 133 -2.74 16.31 4.31
N ASN A 134 -3.80 17.12 4.37
CA ASN A 134 -4.82 17.00 5.41
C ASN A 134 -5.63 15.71 5.27
N LEU A 135 -5.96 15.30 4.04
CA LEU A 135 -6.65 14.04 3.77
C LEU A 135 -5.81 12.85 4.23
N VAL A 136 -4.53 12.81 3.87
CA VAL A 136 -3.61 11.74 4.28
C VAL A 136 -3.40 11.76 5.79
N ARG A 137 -3.15 12.91 6.41
CA ARG A 137 -2.98 13.02 7.88
C ARG A 137 -4.20 12.50 8.66
N LYS A 138 -5.40 12.74 8.15
CA LYS A 138 -6.66 12.31 8.79
C LYS A 138 -6.92 10.81 8.60
N SER A 139 -6.79 10.32 7.37
CA SER A 139 -7.25 8.98 6.97
C SER A 139 -6.15 7.92 6.97
N ASP A 140 -4.89 8.30 6.74
CA ASP A 140 -3.70 7.42 6.69
C ASP A 140 -2.55 8.06 7.49
N TYR A 141 -2.71 8.12 8.82
CA TYR A 141 -1.71 8.75 9.69
C TYR A 141 -0.35 8.02 9.65
N GLU A 142 -0.37 6.69 9.56
CA GLU A 142 0.85 5.88 9.44
C GLU A 142 1.61 6.21 8.15
N GLY A 143 0.89 6.34 7.02
CA GLY A 143 1.45 6.79 5.75
C GLY A 143 1.92 8.24 5.76
N PHE A 144 1.19 9.14 6.43
CA PHE A 144 1.60 10.53 6.63
C PHE A 144 2.96 10.64 7.33
N LEU A 145 3.18 9.84 8.38
CA LEU A 145 4.47 9.75 9.08
C LEU A 145 5.57 9.21 8.15
N CYS A 146 5.27 8.17 7.37
CA CYS A 146 6.23 7.57 6.44
C CYS A 146 6.65 8.56 5.34
N THR A 147 5.78 9.47 4.91
CA THR A 147 6.13 10.49 3.91
C THR A 147 7.24 11.43 4.38
N GLN A 148 7.44 11.62 5.68
CA GLN A 148 8.49 12.52 6.20
C GLN A 148 9.91 12.06 5.84
N PHE A 149 10.11 10.75 5.64
CA PHE A 149 11.40 10.17 5.27
C PHE A 149 11.77 10.38 3.80
N PHE A 150 10.85 10.89 2.98
CA PHE A 150 11.15 11.26 1.61
C PHE A 150 11.81 12.65 1.54
N PRO A 151 12.68 12.90 0.54
CA PRO A 151 13.18 14.24 0.26
C PRO A 151 12.04 15.25 0.09
N LYS A 152 12.24 16.50 0.54
CA LYS A 152 11.17 17.53 0.56
C LYS A 152 10.45 17.74 -0.77
N HIS A 153 11.17 17.66 -1.89
CA HIS A 153 10.57 17.77 -3.23
C HIS A 153 9.63 16.59 -3.54
N GLN A 154 9.94 15.38 -3.05
CA GLN A 154 9.11 14.19 -3.24
C GLN A 154 7.91 14.09 -2.28
N GLN A 155 7.94 14.79 -1.14
CA GLN A 155 6.85 14.70 -0.16
C GLN A 155 5.49 15.07 -0.77
N THR A 156 5.46 16.09 -1.64
CA THR A 156 4.27 16.49 -2.40
C THR A 156 3.71 15.33 -3.24
N THR A 157 4.58 14.67 -4.01
CA THR A 157 4.24 13.52 -4.86
C THR A 157 3.68 12.38 -4.02
N GLN A 158 4.32 12.05 -2.90
CA GLN A 158 3.86 10.99 -2.01
C GLN A 158 2.47 11.29 -1.42
N MET A 159 2.22 12.54 -1.02
CA MET A 159 0.91 12.95 -0.51
C MET A 159 -0.17 12.86 -1.60
N ALA A 160 0.13 13.27 -2.84
CA ALA A 160 -0.81 13.16 -3.95
C ALA A 160 -1.16 11.71 -4.29
N LEU A 161 -0.16 10.82 -4.35
CA LEU A 161 -0.36 9.38 -4.58
C LEU A 161 -1.20 8.72 -3.48
N ARG A 162 -0.89 9.00 -2.21
CA ARG A 162 -1.66 8.50 -1.07
C ARG A 162 -3.08 9.06 -1.04
N ALA A 163 -3.24 10.36 -1.31
CA ALA A 163 -4.56 10.99 -1.39
C ALA A 163 -5.43 10.36 -2.49
N PHE A 164 -4.86 10.05 -3.65
CA PHE A 164 -5.55 9.31 -4.70
C PHE A 164 -5.99 7.92 -4.22
N ASN A 165 -5.11 7.16 -3.56
CA ASN A 165 -5.49 5.86 -3.01
C ASN A 165 -6.63 5.97 -1.98
N ILE A 166 -6.61 7.00 -1.11
CA ILE A 166 -7.65 7.25 -0.12
C ILE A 166 -9.00 7.57 -0.79
N GLU A 167 -9.01 8.45 -1.79
CA GLU A 167 -10.22 8.78 -2.56
C GLU A 167 -10.80 7.51 -3.19
N LEU A 168 -9.98 6.71 -3.87
CA LEU A 168 -10.44 5.44 -4.47
C LEU A 168 -10.98 4.45 -3.43
N ALA A 169 -10.29 4.27 -2.31
CA ALA A 169 -10.71 3.37 -1.25
C ALA A 169 -12.04 3.80 -0.62
N SER A 170 -12.25 5.11 -0.48
CA SER A 170 -13.46 5.69 0.12
C SER A 170 -14.71 5.55 -0.75
N ILE A 171 -14.56 5.36 -2.06
CA ILE A 171 -15.70 5.27 -3.00
C ILE A 171 -16.68 4.21 -2.52
N ARG A 172 -16.16 3.02 -2.17
CA ARG A 172 -16.99 1.89 -1.75
C ARG A 172 -17.85 2.19 -0.52
N GLU A 173 -17.28 2.87 0.47
CA GLU A 173 -17.98 3.25 1.71
C GLU A 173 -18.94 4.43 1.51
N SER A 174 -18.66 5.27 0.52
CA SER A 174 -19.43 6.50 0.26
C SER A 174 -20.66 6.30 -0.63
N VAL A 175 -20.85 5.10 -1.20
CA VAL A 175 -21.95 4.79 -2.13
C VAL A 175 -22.67 3.52 -1.72
N SER A 176 -24.00 3.57 -1.71
CA SER A 176 -24.83 2.40 -1.45
C SER A 176 -25.17 1.61 -2.72
N ASN A 177 -25.16 2.27 -3.89
CA ASN A 177 -25.43 1.66 -5.19
C ASN A 177 -24.13 1.46 -5.96
N THR A 178 -23.89 0.23 -6.42
CA THR A 178 -22.72 -0.18 -7.21
C THR A 178 -22.57 0.61 -8.51
N ASP A 179 -23.67 1.00 -9.15
CA ASP A 179 -23.65 1.80 -10.39
C ASP A 179 -23.10 3.20 -10.13
N ILE A 180 -23.43 3.81 -8.98
CA ILE A 180 -22.85 5.10 -8.57
C ILE A 180 -21.36 4.94 -8.27
N GLY A 181 -20.97 3.83 -7.63
CA GLY A 181 -19.57 3.47 -7.46
C GLY A 181 -18.83 3.38 -8.79
N ARG A 182 -19.41 2.69 -9.79
CA ARG A 182 -18.85 2.57 -11.14
C ARG A 182 -18.70 3.92 -11.83
N MET A 183 -19.70 4.80 -11.73
CA MET A 183 -19.59 6.17 -12.27
C MET A 183 -18.42 6.95 -11.64
N ARG A 184 -18.20 6.82 -10.32
CA ARG A 184 -17.06 7.46 -9.65
C ARG A 184 -15.72 6.85 -10.04
N MET A 185 -15.64 5.53 -10.23
CA MET A 185 -14.44 4.87 -10.76
C MET A 185 -14.14 5.34 -12.18
N GLN A 186 -15.16 5.48 -13.04
CA GLN A 186 -15.02 6.02 -14.38
C GLN A 186 -14.53 7.47 -14.38
N PHE A 187 -15.09 8.33 -13.51
CA PHE A 187 -14.59 9.69 -13.32
C PHE A 187 -13.08 9.72 -13.04
N TRP A 188 -12.57 8.82 -12.20
CA TRP A 188 -11.14 8.75 -11.90
C TRP A 188 -10.30 8.28 -13.09
N ARG A 189 -10.80 7.34 -13.92
CA ARG A 189 -10.12 6.94 -15.16
C ARG A 189 -9.98 8.13 -16.11
N ASP A 190 -11.08 8.82 -16.38
CA ASP A 190 -11.10 9.98 -17.28
C ASP A 190 -10.25 11.13 -16.73
N SER A 191 -10.24 11.31 -15.41
CA SER A 191 -9.42 12.31 -14.73
C SER A 191 -7.93 12.02 -14.88
N LEU A 192 -7.50 10.77 -14.74
CA LEU A 192 -6.11 10.38 -14.95
C LEU A 192 -5.68 10.57 -16.41
N GLU A 193 -6.51 10.23 -17.37
CA GLU A 193 -6.19 10.47 -18.79
C GLU A 193 -5.97 11.97 -19.07
N LYS A 194 -6.81 12.83 -18.50
CA LYS A 194 -6.66 14.29 -18.56
C LYS A 194 -5.41 14.79 -17.82
N VAL A 195 -5.10 14.23 -16.65
CA VAL A 195 -3.89 14.55 -15.88
C VAL A 195 -2.64 14.25 -16.70
N PHE A 196 -2.54 13.05 -17.28
CA PHE A 196 -1.40 12.64 -18.12
C PHE A 196 -1.36 13.39 -19.46
N ALA A 197 -2.50 13.84 -19.98
CA ALA A 197 -2.56 14.73 -21.15
C ALA A 197 -2.16 16.19 -20.84
N GLY A 198 -1.99 16.55 -19.56
CA GLY A 198 -1.66 17.91 -19.12
C GLY A 198 -2.85 18.87 -19.03
N THR A 199 -4.08 18.35 -18.99
CA THR A 199 -5.34 19.11 -18.86
C THR A 199 -6.15 18.67 -17.64
N PRO A 200 -5.56 18.64 -16.43
CA PRO A 200 -6.21 18.06 -15.26
C PRO A 200 -7.54 18.76 -14.90
N PRO A 201 -8.56 18.00 -14.46
CA PRO A 201 -9.79 18.58 -13.96
C PRO A 201 -9.56 19.41 -12.68
N GLN A 202 -10.50 20.31 -12.36
CA GLN A 202 -10.49 21.13 -11.14
C GLN A 202 -10.86 20.32 -9.88
N GLN A 203 -10.13 19.24 -9.65
CA GLN A 203 -10.24 18.38 -8.49
C GLN A 203 -8.87 18.38 -7.78
N PRO A 204 -8.79 18.61 -6.45
CA PRO A 204 -7.52 18.84 -5.77
C PRO A 204 -6.46 17.76 -5.99
N VAL A 205 -6.83 16.49 -5.90
CA VAL A 205 -5.89 15.38 -6.08
C VAL A 205 -5.39 15.30 -7.53
N SER A 206 -6.26 15.56 -8.51
CA SER A 206 -5.90 15.61 -9.93
C SER A 206 -4.90 16.73 -10.22
N LEU A 207 -5.10 17.91 -9.63
CA LEU A 207 -4.16 19.02 -9.75
C LEU A 207 -2.81 18.70 -9.09
N ALA A 208 -2.83 18.09 -7.91
CA ALA A 208 -1.62 17.69 -7.20
C ALA A 208 -0.85 16.59 -7.95
N LEU A 209 -1.56 15.60 -8.52
CA LEU A 209 -0.96 14.56 -9.35
C LEU A 209 -0.35 15.12 -10.64
N ALA A 210 -1.05 16.04 -11.32
CA ALA A 210 -0.53 16.68 -12.52
C ALA A 210 0.76 17.48 -12.23
N TYR A 211 0.78 18.23 -11.13
CA TYR A 211 1.99 18.93 -10.69
C TYR A 211 3.12 17.93 -10.37
N ALA A 212 2.84 16.85 -9.64
CA ALA A 212 3.84 15.84 -9.29
C ALA A 212 4.45 15.14 -10.52
N ILE A 213 3.62 14.79 -11.51
CA ILE A 213 4.08 14.18 -12.77
C ILE A 213 4.97 15.16 -13.54
N GLN A 214 4.54 16.42 -13.68
CA GLN A 214 5.33 17.43 -14.40
C GLN A 214 6.64 17.77 -13.67
N GLU A 215 6.62 17.86 -12.34
CA GLU A 215 7.81 18.09 -11.53
C GLU A 215 8.81 16.94 -11.71
N GLN A 216 8.35 15.69 -11.69
CA GLN A 216 9.20 14.52 -11.95
C GLN A 216 9.79 14.54 -13.36
N GLN A 217 9.00 14.83 -14.38
CA GLN A 217 9.44 14.93 -15.79
C GLN A 217 10.48 16.02 -16.01
N GLN A 218 10.49 17.08 -15.20
CA GLN A 218 11.51 18.13 -15.27
C GLN A 218 12.82 17.73 -14.59
N GLN A 219 12.74 16.95 -13.52
CA GLN A 219 13.90 16.48 -12.74
C GLN A 219 14.62 15.31 -13.42
N ASN A 220 13.87 14.38 -14.00
CA ASN A 220 14.42 13.21 -14.68
C ASN A 220 14.68 13.54 -16.15
N SER A 221 15.87 13.20 -16.64
CA SER A 221 16.25 13.41 -18.05
C SER A 221 16.00 12.18 -18.94
N SER A 222 15.55 11.08 -18.34
CA SER A 222 15.30 9.80 -18.98
C SER A 222 13.81 9.42 -18.87
N ASP A 223 13.17 9.16 -20.01
CA ASP A 223 11.77 8.71 -20.11
C ASP A 223 11.51 7.41 -19.32
N ASP A 224 12.55 6.59 -19.11
CA ASP A 224 12.45 5.32 -18.41
C ASP A 224 12.03 5.43 -16.95
N THR A 225 12.08 6.61 -16.32
CA THR A 225 11.78 6.77 -14.88
C THR A 225 10.45 7.45 -14.58
N GLU A 226 9.58 7.66 -15.57
CA GLU A 226 8.26 8.25 -15.34
C GLU A 226 7.30 7.31 -14.60
N MET A 227 6.38 7.90 -13.81
CA MET A 227 5.27 7.15 -13.19
C MET A 227 4.34 6.58 -14.26
N SER A 228 4.02 5.30 -14.14
CA SER A 228 3.27 4.57 -15.14
C SER A 228 1.75 4.67 -14.89
N LEU A 229 1.01 5.21 -15.86
CA LEU A 229 -0.47 5.27 -15.83
C LEU A 229 -1.12 3.88 -15.59
N ILE A 230 -0.44 2.81 -15.99
CA ILE A 230 -0.92 1.43 -15.83
C ILE A 230 -1.21 1.08 -14.36
N TRP A 231 -0.37 1.52 -13.41
CA TRP A 231 -0.55 1.20 -12.00
C TRP A 231 -1.76 1.91 -11.42
N PHE A 232 -1.98 3.18 -11.79
CA PHE A 232 -3.20 3.90 -11.43
C PHE A 232 -4.45 3.19 -11.97
N LYS A 233 -4.44 2.80 -13.25
CA LYS A 233 -5.56 2.09 -13.87
C LYS A 233 -5.81 0.72 -13.23
N ARG A 234 -4.75 -0.01 -12.86
CA ARG A 234 -4.84 -1.30 -12.15
C ARG A 234 -5.59 -1.15 -10.82
N MET A 235 -5.28 -0.12 -10.03
CA MET A 235 -6.00 0.16 -8.77
C MET A 235 -7.49 0.40 -8.98
N ILE A 236 -7.86 1.20 -9.99
CA ILE A 236 -9.27 1.51 -10.28
C ILE A 236 -10.00 0.25 -10.73
N THR A 237 -9.40 -0.53 -11.64
CA THR A 237 -9.99 -1.77 -12.14
C THR A 237 -10.24 -2.79 -11.03
N GLU A 238 -9.25 -3.02 -10.16
CA GLU A 238 -9.41 -3.95 -9.04
C GLU A 238 -10.53 -3.48 -8.10
N ARG A 239 -10.53 -2.21 -7.70
CA ARG A 239 -11.56 -1.68 -6.79
C ARG A 239 -12.95 -1.65 -7.41
N GLU A 240 -13.05 -1.46 -8.73
CA GLU A 240 -14.34 -1.56 -9.43
C GLU A 240 -14.88 -2.99 -9.41
N GLN A 241 -14.03 -3.98 -9.69
CA GLN A 241 -14.43 -5.39 -9.68
C GLN A 241 -14.90 -5.85 -8.29
N ASN A 242 -14.36 -5.25 -7.23
CA ASN A 242 -14.74 -5.52 -5.84
C ASN A 242 -15.77 -4.54 -5.26
N LEU A 243 -16.48 -3.74 -6.05
CA LEU A 243 -17.48 -2.79 -5.54
C LEU A 243 -18.65 -3.43 -4.78
N SER A 244 -18.91 -4.73 -4.96
CA SER A 244 -19.92 -5.46 -4.21
C SER A 244 -19.41 -6.02 -2.86
N ASP A 245 -18.13 -5.84 -2.55
CA ASP A 245 -17.40 -6.49 -1.45
C ASP A 245 -17.69 -7.99 -1.31
N PRO A 246 -17.40 -8.79 -2.34
CA PRO A 246 -17.46 -10.23 -2.17
C PRO A 246 -16.46 -10.64 -1.08
N GLN A 247 -16.87 -11.55 -0.19
CA GLN A 247 -15.93 -12.24 0.67
C GLN A 247 -14.92 -12.98 -0.22
N PHE A 248 -13.62 -12.83 0.06
CA PHE A 248 -12.60 -13.59 -0.66
C PHE A 248 -12.78 -15.09 -0.39
N MET A 249 -12.68 -15.93 -1.42
CA MET A 249 -12.81 -17.37 -1.21
C MET A 249 -11.58 -17.95 -0.54
N THR A 250 -10.39 -17.51 -0.98
CA THR A 250 -9.10 -18.05 -0.55
C THR A 250 -8.16 -16.92 -0.10
N ILE A 251 -7.12 -17.27 0.67
CA ILE A 251 -6.05 -16.32 1.03
C ILE A 251 -5.34 -15.81 -0.23
N GLY A 252 -5.14 -16.66 -1.25
CA GLY A 252 -4.51 -16.25 -2.51
C GLY A 252 -5.32 -15.21 -3.30
N GLN A 253 -6.66 -15.26 -3.26
CA GLN A 253 -7.49 -14.20 -3.85
C GLN A 253 -7.35 -12.88 -3.08
N MET A 254 -7.31 -12.95 -1.74
CA MET A 254 -7.07 -11.80 -0.88
C MET A 254 -5.69 -11.17 -1.15
N GLU A 255 -4.64 -11.98 -1.29
CA GLU A 255 -3.30 -11.54 -1.67
C GLU A 255 -3.28 -10.87 -3.05
N THR A 256 -4.00 -11.41 -4.02
CA THR A 256 -4.11 -10.84 -5.38
C THR A 256 -4.74 -9.45 -5.34
N TYR A 257 -5.81 -9.27 -4.58
CA TYR A 257 -6.42 -7.96 -4.36
C TYR A 257 -5.45 -6.99 -3.69
N CYS A 258 -4.71 -7.44 -2.67
CA CYS A 258 -3.74 -6.60 -1.97
C CYS A 258 -2.58 -6.17 -2.88
N GLU A 259 -2.08 -7.07 -3.74
CA GLU A 259 -1.09 -6.79 -4.77
C GLU A 259 -1.60 -5.74 -5.78
N ASN A 260 -2.81 -5.92 -6.30
CA ASN A 260 -3.36 -5.02 -7.31
C ASN A 260 -3.70 -3.63 -6.75
N THR A 261 -4.00 -3.51 -5.45
CA THR A 261 -4.31 -2.22 -4.80
C THR A 261 -3.09 -1.59 -4.13
N PHE A 262 -2.58 -2.20 -3.06
CA PHE A 262 -1.44 -1.68 -2.30
C PHE A 262 -0.14 -1.78 -3.10
N GLY A 263 0.06 -2.85 -3.88
CA GLY A 263 1.25 -3.04 -4.70
C GLY A 263 1.37 -1.98 -5.77
N SER A 264 0.27 -1.67 -6.47
CA SER A 264 0.23 -0.56 -7.44
C SER A 264 0.63 0.78 -6.82
N LEU A 265 0.19 1.06 -5.58
CA LEU A 265 0.60 2.27 -4.88
C LEU A 265 2.11 2.24 -4.60
N LEU A 266 2.65 1.15 -4.05
CA LEU A 266 4.09 1.05 -3.76
C LEU A 266 4.94 1.14 -5.05
N TYR A 267 4.50 0.55 -6.16
CA TYR A 267 5.17 0.68 -7.45
C TYR A 267 5.19 2.13 -7.92
N LEU A 268 4.07 2.85 -7.85
CA LEU A 268 4.04 4.29 -8.17
C LEU A 268 4.98 5.09 -7.26
N GLN A 269 5.07 4.74 -5.98
CA GLN A 269 5.98 5.39 -5.06
C GLN A 269 7.46 5.10 -5.40
N LEU A 270 7.80 3.87 -5.77
CA LEU A 270 9.14 3.51 -6.26
C LEU A 270 9.50 4.26 -7.56
N GLU A 271 8.59 4.25 -8.53
CA GLU A 271 8.77 4.96 -9.81
C GLU A 271 8.95 6.47 -9.58
N SER A 272 8.20 7.08 -8.65
CA SER A 272 8.31 8.50 -8.33
C SER A 272 9.68 8.90 -7.78
N VAL A 273 10.38 7.99 -7.09
CA VAL A 273 11.75 8.18 -6.59
C VAL A 273 12.82 7.65 -7.55
N GLY A 274 12.42 7.27 -8.77
CA GLY A 274 13.30 6.84 -9.84
C GLY A 274 13.80 5.40 -9.70
N VAL A 275 13.11 4.55 -8.94
CA VAL A 275 13.46 3.13 -8.78
C VAL A 275 12.55 2.28 -9.65
N LYS A 276 13.14 1.63 -10.65
CA LYS A 276 12.52 0.57 -11.45
C LYS A 276 13.49 -0.61 -11.52
N SER A 277 13.28 -1.59 -10.65
CA SER A 277 14.12 -2.78 -10.57
C SER A 277 13.28 -3.96 -10.14
N LEU A 278 13.53 -5.12 -10.73
CA LEU A 278 12.78 -6.35 -10.46
C LEU A 278 12.82 -6.72 -8.97
N GLU A 279 13.95 -6.51 -8.31
CA GLU A 279 14.13 -6.78 -6.88
C GLU A 279 13.28 -5.84 -6.00
N ALA A 280 13.24 -4.55 -6.34
CA ALA A 280 12.38 -3.59 -5.63
C ALA A 280 10.89 -3.90 -5.85
N ASP A 281 10.51 -4.34 -7.05
CA ASP A 281 9.15 -4.75 -7.35
C ASP A 281 8.76 -6.01 -6.56
N HIS A 282 9.63 -7.01 -6.46
CA HIS A 282 9.39 -8.18 -5.61
C HIS A 282 9.27 -7.80 -4.13
N ALA A 283 10.14 -6.91 -3.63
CA ALA A 283 10.07 -6.43 -2.25
C ALA A 283 8.76 -5.67 -1.98
N ALA A 284 8.37 -4.77 -2.89
CA ALA A 284 7.14 -4.01 -2.82
C ALA A 284 5.90 -4.90 -2.95
N SER A 285 5.92 -5.92 -3.80
CA SER A 285 4.81 -6.88 -3.95
C SER A 285 4.52 -7.59 -2.62
N HIS A 286 5.55 -8.17 -2.01
CA HIS A 286 5.40 -8.86 -0.73
C HIS A 286 4.99 -7.89 0.39
N LEU A 287 5.61 -6.71 0.45
CA LEU A 287 5.23 -5.68 1.42
C LEU A 287 3.76 -5.24 1.26
N ALA A 288 3.31 -5.04 0.02
CA ALA A 288 1.93 -4.67 -0.29
C ALA A 288 0.92 -5.71 0.15
N LYS A 289 1.20 -7.00 -0.06
CA LYS A 289 0.35 -8.09 0.42
C LYS A 289 0.25 -8.08 1.94
N ALA A 290 1.39 -7.95 2.64
CA ALA A 290 1.41 -7.84 4.10
C ALA A 290 0.63 -6.62 4.62
N MET A 291 0.82 -5.46 4.00
CA MET A 291 0.12 -4.21 4.32
C MET A 291 -1.39 -4.33 4.10
N GLY A 292 -1.81 -4.89 2.96
CA GLY A 292 -3.21 -5.04 2.61
C GLY A 292 -3.93 -6.01 3.54
N ILE A 293 -3.33 -7.18 3.79
CA ILE A 293 -3.88 -8.16 4.74
C ILE A 293 -3.99 -7.56 6.15
N SER A 294 -2.95 -6.87 6.62
CA SER A 294 -2.96 -6.20 7.92
C SER A 294 -4.03 -5.12 8.03
N THR A 295 -4.21 -4.34 6.95
CA THR A 295 -5.25 -3.30 6.88
C THR A 295 -6.64 -3.89 6.93
N MET A 296 -6.88 -5.00 6.22
CA MET A 296 -8.13 -5.72 6.25
C MET A 296 -8.42 -6.29 7.65
N LEU A 297 -7.45 -6.97 8.27
CA LEU A 297 -7.58 -7.47 9.64
C LEU A 297 -7.85 -6.34 10.64
N ARG A 298 -7.24 -5.17 10.45
CA ARG A 298 -7.49 -3.98 11.28
C ARG A 298 -8.90 -3.45 11.10
N ALA A 299 -9.42 -3.47 9.88
CA ALA A 299 -10.79 -3.06 9.56
C ALA A 299 -11.86 -4.08 9.98
N PHE A 300 -11.47 -5.24 10.53
CA PHE A 300 -12.39 -6.31 10.91
C PHE A 300 -13.57 -5.84 11.77
N PRO A 301 -13.39 -5.09 12.88
CA PRO A 301 -14.52 -4.67 13.71
C PRO A 301 -15.48 -3.72 12.99
N PHE A 302 -14.96 -2.89 12.08
CA PHE A 302 -15.76 -1.96 11.28
C PHE A 302 -16.61 -2.72 10.24
N HIS A 303 -15.99 -3.63 9.50
CA HIS A 303 -16.69 -4.44 8.49
C HIS A 303 -17.73 -5.39 9.11
N MET A 304 -17.44 -5.91 10.30
CA MET A 304 -18.39 -6.72 11.08
C MET A 304 -19.70 -5.99 11.37
N GLN A 305 -19.65 -4.70 11.70
CA GLN A 305 -20.87 -3.89 11.94
C GLN A 305 -21.75 -3.72 10.70
N GLN A 306 -21.19 -3.96 9.52
CA GLN A 306 -21.88 -3.88 8.23
C GLN A 306 -22.18 -5.27 7.66
N ASN A 307 -22.08 -6.33 8.47
CA ASN A 307 -22.25 -7.74 8.06
C ASN A 307 -21.31 -8.16 6.91
N ARG A 308 -20.09 -7.61 6.89
CA ARG A 308 -19.06 -7.95 5.90
C ARG A 308 -17.97 -8.81 6.55
N MET A 309 -17.68 -9.96 5.93
CA MET A 309 -16.64 -10.86 6.39
C MET A 309 -15.30 -10.52 5.72
N VAL A 310 -14.28 -10.27 6.52
CA VAL A 310 -12.92 -9.98 6.05
C VAL A 310 -12.10 -11.25 5.84
N ILE A 311 -12.29 -12.25 6.71
CA ILE A 311 -11.52 -13.50 6.67
C ILE A 311 -11.99 -14.33 5.47
N PRO A 312 -11.09 -14.94 4.68
CA PRO A 312 -11.49 -15.75 3.53
C PRO A 312 -12.42 -16.92 3.87
N ALA A 313 -13.32 -17.25 2.94
CA ALA A 313 -14.37 -18.25 3.13
C ALA A 313 -13.79 -19.63 3.51
N GLU A 314 -12.74 -20.08 2.82
CA GLU A 314 -12.04 -21.32 3.12
C GLU A 314 -11.50 -21.36 4.56
N THR A 315 -10.91 -20.27 5.04
CA THR A 315 -10.39 -20.17 6.41
C THR A 315 -11.53 -20.18 7.42
N THR A 316 -12.64 -19.46 7.16
CA THR A 316 -13.82 -19.52 8.04
C THR A 316 -14.42 -20.92 8.11
N ALA A 317 -14.47 -21.64 6.98
CA ALA A 317 -14.98 -23.00 6.92
C ALA A 317 -14.05 -23.99 7.65
N LYS A 318 -12.74 -23.87 7.45
CA LYS A 318 -11.72 -24.73 8.07
C LYS A 318 -11.79 -24.74 9.59
N TYR A 319 -12.04 -23.58 10.21
CA TYR A 319 -12.17 -23.46 11.67
C TYR A 319 -13.62 -23.51 12.17
N ASN A 320 -14.58 -23.87 11.30
CA ASN A 320 -16.01 -23.94 11.63
C ASN A 320 -16.57 -22.62 12.23
N LEU A 321 -16.09 -21.48 11.71
CA LEU A 321 -16.53 -20.17 12.16
C LEU A 321 -17.89 -19.81 11.55
N SER A 322 -18.94 -19.82 12.38
CA SER A 322 -20.26 -19.36 11.96
C SER A 322 -20.27 -17.84 11.78
N GLN A 323 -20.34 -17.40 10.52
CA GLN A 323 -20.40 -15.98 10.19
C GLN A 323 -21.67 -15.31 10.75
N GLU A 324 -22.82 -15.97 10.65
CA GLU A 324 -24.10 -15.48 11.18
C GLU A 324 -24.05 -15.27 12.70
N ALA A 325 -23.53 -16.24 13.44
CA ALA A 325 -23.38 -16.13 14.89
C ALA A 325 -22.44 -14.96 15.25
N LEU A 326 -21.33 -14.83 14.52
CA LEU A 326 -20.35 -13.78 14.74
C LEU A 326 -20.91 -12.38 14.41
N PHE A 327 -21.72 -12.24 13.36
CA PHE A 327 -22.38 -10.98 13.01
C PHE A 327 -23.43 -10.58 14.05
N ARG A 328 -24.20 -11.54 14.57
CA ARG A 328 -25.23 -11.29 15.59
C ARG A 328 -24.63 -10.91 16.94
N ASN A 329 -23.60 -11.62 17.37
CA ASN A 329 -22.94 -11.39 18.64
C ASN A 329 -21.42 -11.53 18.45
N PRO A 330 -20.68 -10.41 18.35
CA PRO A 330 -19.23 -10.41 18.18
C PRO A 330 -18.53 -10.92 19.45
N THR A 331 -18.51 -12.24 19.63
CA THR A 331 -17.82 -12.90 20.74
C THR A 331 -16.48 -13.44 20.29
N ILE A 332 -15.50 -13.35 21.18
CA ILE A 332 -14.18 -13.93 20.98
C ILE A 332 -14.32 -15.45 21.15
N THR A 333 -14.00 -16.19 20.10
CA THR A 333 -13.97 -17.66 20.09
C THR A 333 -12.60 -18.14 19.64
N SER A 334 -12.19 -19.33 20.06
CA SER A 334 -10.94 -19.93 19.57
C SER A 334 -10.93 -20.06 18.05
N ALA A 335 -12.07 -20.41 17.45
CA ALA A 335 -12.23 -20.46 15.99
C ALA A 335 -11.93 -19.13 15.29
N LEU A 336 -12.35 -18.00 15.88
CA LEU A 336 -12.02 -16.67 15.34
C LEU A 336 -10.53 -16.35 15.50
N GLN A 337 -9.94 -16.68 16.64
CA GLN A 337 -8.51 -16.47 16.90
C GLN A 337 -7.65 -17.30 15.94
N ASP A 338 -7.98 -18.59 15.76
CA ASP A 338 -7.28 -19.50 14.87
C ASP A 338 -7.39 -19.07 13.40
N ALA A 339 -8.60 -18.66 12.97
CA ALA A 339 -8.82 -18.11 11.62
C ALA A 339 -8.05 -16.81 11.39
N THR A 340 -8.03 -15.93 12.39
CA THR A 340 -7.25 -14.68 12.34
C THR A 340 -5.75 -14.96 12.33
N HIS A 341 -5.29 -15.95 13.09
CA HIS A 341 -3.91 -16.38 13.14
C HIS A 341 -3.43 -16.91 11.77
N GLU A 342 -4.23 -17.72 11.07
CA GLU A 342 -3.86 -18.22 9.74
C GLU A 342 -3.67 -17.07 8.74
N VAL A 343 -4.61 -16.11 8.70
CA VAL A 343 -4.51 -14.93 7.82
C VAL A 343 -3.35 -14.01 8.22
N ALA A 344 -3.14 -13.80 9.52
CA ALA A 344 -2.03 -13.00 10.03
C ALA A 344 -0.66 -13.65 9.74
N THR A 345 -0.60 -14.98 9.75
CA THR A 345 0.61 -15.74 9.37
C THR A 345 0.97 -15.50 7.92
N ALA A 346 -0.01 -15.50 6.99
CA ALA A 346 0.24 -15.18 5.59
C ALA A 346 0.85 -13.76 5.42
N ALA A 347 0.31 -12.77 6.15
CA ALA A 347 0.88 -11.42 6.16
C ALA A 347 2.32 -11.39 6.70
N HIS A 348 2.60 -12.13 7.77
CA HIS A 348 3.93 -12.21 8.38
C HIS A 348 4.95 -12.86 7.45
N VAL A 349 4.58 -13.95 6.76
CA VAL A 349 5.43 -14.61 5.76
C VAL A 349 5.82 -13.63 4.67
N HIS A 350 4.86 -12.87 4.12
CA HIS A 350 5.17 -11.85 3.13
C HIS A 350 6.07 -10.73 3.66
N LEU A 351 5.87 -10.29 4.90
CA LEU A 351 6.73 -9.27 5.52
C LEU A 351 8.18 -9.78 5.66
N ALA A 352 8.37 -11.05 6.04
CA ALA A 352 9.67 -11.69 6.10
C ALA A 352 10.31 -11.87 4.72
N THR A 353 9.53 -12.24 3.70
CA THR A 353 10.03 -12.33 2.32
C THR A 353 10.45 -10.95 1.79
N ALA A 354 9.65 -9.89 2.04
CA ALA A 354 10.02 -8.53 1.67
C ALA A 354 11.33 -8.10 2.33
N GLN A 355 11.55 -8.50 3.60
CA GLN A 355 12.79 -8.22 4.32
C GLN A 355 14.02 -8.82 3.63
N SER A 356 13.92 -10.02 3.07
CA SER A 356 15.05 -10.69 2.42
C SER A 356 15.60 -9.95 1.19
N TYR A 357 14.81 -9.06 0.58
CA TYR A 357 15.24 -8.27 -0.57
C TYR A 357 15.94 -6.96 -0.20
N ILE A 358 15.74 -6.43 1.00
CA ILE A 358 16.09 -5.04 1.39
C ILE A 358 17.57 -4.73 1.23
N ASP A 359 18.44 -5.66 1.62
CA ASP A 359 19.89 -5.46 1.60
C ASP A 359 20.43 -5.23 0.18
N ASN A 360 19.69 -5.68 -0.84
CA ASN A 360 20.05 -5.54 -2.25
C ASN A 360 19.44 -4.29 -2.93
N LEU A 361 18.63 -3.50 -2.20
CA LEU A 361 17.89 -2.39 -2.79
C LEU A 361 18.67 -1.06 -2.75
N PRO A 362 18.44 -0.17 -3.72
CA PRO A 362 19.00 1.17 -3.66
C PRO A 362 18.43 1.95 -2.48
N LYS A 363 19.24 2.82 -1.87
CA LYS A 363 18.84 3.65 -0.72
C LYS A 363 17.63 4.54 -1.01
N SER A 364 17.38 4.89 -2.28
CA SER A 364 16.21 5.65 -2.71
C SER A 364 14.89 4.90 -2.53
N ALA A 365 14.89 3.56 -2.49
CA ALA A 365 13.71 2.74 -2.24
C ALA A 365 13.33 2.69 -0.75
N PHE A 366 14.29 2.95 0.14
CA PHE A 366 14.14 2.78 1.59
C PHE A 366 12.97 3.58 2.19
N PRO A 367 12.72 4.86 1.84
CA PRO A 367 11.54 5.60 2.32
C PRO A 367 10.20 4.96 1.97
N VAL A 368 10.09 4.29 0.81
CA VAL A 368 8.87 3.58 0.39
C VAL A 368 8.60 2.39 1.30
N LEU A 369 9.66 1.65 1.65
CA LEU A 369 9.57 0.45 2.47
C LEU A 369 9.30 0.73 3.96
N MET A 370 9.46 1.99 4.41
CA MET A 370 9.14 2.40 5.79
C MET A 370 7.68 2.09 6.17
N ALA A 371 6.78 2.00 5.20
CA ALA A 371 5.39 1.59 5.41
C ALA A 371 5.23 0.16 5.98
N GLY A 372 6.30 -0.64 5.95
CA GLY A 372 6.34 -1.93 6.60
C GLY A 372 6.45 -1.88 8.12
N ILE A 373 7.06 -0.83 8.70
CA ILE A 373 7.23 -0.73 10.16
C ILE A 373 5.87 -0.67 10.90
N PRO A 374 4.89 0.17 10.49
CA PRO A 374 3.56 0.14 11.08
C PRO A 374 2.85 -1.20 10.91
N THR A 375 3.06 -1.87 9.77
CA THR A 375 2.49 -3.18 9.45
C THR A 375 3.02 -4.25 10.41
N GLU A 376 4.34 -4.34 10.57
CA GLU A 376 5.02 -5.20 11.54
C GLU A 376 4.53 -4.90 12.96
N SER A 377 4.42 -3.61 13.31
CA SER A 377 3.94 -3.18 14.63
C SER A 377 2.51 -3.67 14.91
N TYR A 378 1.63 -3.57 13.92
CA TYR A 378 0.27 -4.05 14.02
C TYR A 378 0.20 -5.57 14.21
N LEU A 379 0.91 -6.34 13.38
CA LEU A 379 0.93 -7.81 13.47
C LEU A 379 1.49 -8.28 14.83
N ASN A 380 2.55 -7.65 15.34
CA ASN A 380 3.09 -7.93 16.67
C ASN A 380 2.09 -7.64 17.80
N ARG A 381 1.31 -6.56 17.69
CA ARG A 381 0.25 -6.27 18.67
C ARG A 381 -0.88 -7.30 18.58
N LEU A 382 -1.25 -7.70 17.37
CA LEU A 382 -2.26 -8.74 17.14
C LEU A 382 -1.83 -10.08 17.74
N GLN A 383 -0.57 -10.47 17.57
CA GLN A 383 0.01 -11.66 18.21
C GLN A 383 -0.02 -11.55 19.74
N LYS A 384 0.35 -10.41 20.32
CA LYS A 384 0.27 -10.17 21.78
C LYS A 384 -1.16 -10.21 22.32
N ALA A 385 -2.15 -9.93 21.48
CA ALA A 385 -3.56 -10.04 21.80
C ALA A 385 -4.12 -11.45 21.50
N ASP A 386 -3.25 -12.46 21.34
CA ASP A 386 -3.65 -13.84 21.03
C ASP A 386 -4.53 -13.92 19.78
N PHE A 387 -4.16 -13.15 18.76
CA PHE A 387 -4.87 -13.04 17.48
C PHE A 387 -6.35 -12.67 17.61
N ASN A 388 -6.72 -11.92 18.65
CA ASN A 388 -8.07 -11.38 18.80
C ASN A 388 -8.25 -10.08 17.99
N PRO A 389 -9.00 -10.09 16.86
CA PRO A 389 -9.20 -8.89 16.04
C PRO A 389 -10.14 -7.86 16.69
N LEU A 390 -10.89 -8.25 17.73
CA LEU A 390 -11.84 -7.41 18.45
C LEU A 390 -11.24 -6.74 19.69
N ALA A 391 -9.95 -6.98 19.99
CA ALA A 391 -9.31 -6.41 21.16
C ALA A 391 -9.23 -4.86 21.07
N PRO A 392 -9.66 -4.11 22.10
CA PRO A 392 -9.78 -2.65 22.03
C PRO A 392 -8.43 -1.94 21.83
N GLY A 393 -7.33 -2.53 22.27
CA GLY A 393 -5.98 -1.98 22.11
C GLY A 393 -5.42 -2.08 20.68
N ILE A 394 -5.99 -2.93 19.82
CA ILE A 394 -5.54 -3.13 18.44
C ILE A 394 -5.96 -1.97 17.53
N GLN A 395 -7.09 -1.34 17.83
CA GLN A 395 -7.63 -0.20 17.09
C GLN A 395 -6.96 1.13 17.46
N GLN A 396 -6.23 1.18 18.57
CA GLN A 396 -5.57 2.41 19.02
C GLN A 396 -4.32 2.70 18.19
N ARG A 397 -4.09 4.00 17.95
CA ARG A 397 -2.85 4.49 17.34
C ARG A 397 -1.69 4.22 18.30
N GLU A 398 -0.58 3.75 17.74
CA GLU A 398 0.64 3.52 18.51
C GLU A 398 1.36 4.85 18.74
N TRP A 399 1.31 5.36 19.97
CA TRP A 399 1.84 6.68 20.32
C TRP A 399 3.35 6.83 20.11
N TYR A 400 4.11 5.73 20.20
CA TYR A 400 5.56 5.72 19.98
C TYR A 400 5.96 5.34 18.55
N LEU A 401 4.99 5.16 17.64
CA LEU A 401 5.26 4.82 16.23
C LEU A 401 6.19 5.81 15.55
N PRO A 402 6.04 7.15 15.72
CA PRO A 402 7.04 8.07 15.22
C PRO A 402 8.44 7.66 15.71
N ALA A 403 8.63 7.49 17.02
CA ALA A 403 9.97 7.26 17.60
C ALA A 403 10.59 5.97 17.07
N LYS A 404 9.74 4.95 16.90
CA LYS A 404 10.11 3.68 16.26
C LYS A 404 10.55 3.89 14.81
N LEU A 405 9.79 4.64 14.00
CA LEU A 405 10.15 4.95 12.62
C LEU A 405 11.51 5.66 12.53
N TRP A 406 11.71 6.71 13.35
CA TRP A 406 12.98 7.46 13.35
C TRP A 406 14.18 6.61 13.79
N TYR A 407 14.01 5.81 14.84
CA TYR A 407 15.06 4.91 15.32
C TYR A 407 15.45 3.87 14.25
N ARG A 408 14.45 3.26 13.59
CA ARG A 408 14.67 2.28 12.52
C ARG A 408 15.34 2.90 11.29
N TRP A 409 14.90 4.09 10.90
CA TRP A 409 15.55 4.88 9.85
C TRP A 409 17.04 5.11 10.14
N ARG A 410 17.37 5.59 11.35
CA ARG A 410 18.75 5.86 11.77
C ARG A 410 19.64 4.62 11.81
N GLN A 411 19.06 3.45 12.10
CA GLN A 411 19.80 2.19 12.10
C GLN A 411 19.98 1.57 10.72
N GLY A 412 19.30 2.07 9.69
CA GLY A 412 19.25 1.42 8.38
C GLY A 412 18.57 0.05 8.42
N LYS A 413 17.76 -0.23 9.45
CA LYS A 413 17.03 -1.50 9.61
C LYS A 413 15.54 -1.24 9.52
N LEU A 414 14.88 -1.80 8.51
CA LEU A 414 13.43 -1.66 8.34
C LEU A 414 12.65 -2.58 9.29
N PHE A 415 13.03 -3.85 9.40
CA PHE A 415 12.26 -4.87 10.11
C PHE A 415 13.11 -5.56 11.20
N ASP A 416 12.50 -5.85 12.36
CA ASP A 416 13.01 -6.77 13.38
C ASP A 416 12.02 -7.93 13.50
N ILE A 417 11.89 -8.70 12.41
CA ILE A 417 11.19 -9.98 12.49
C ILE A 417 12.16 -10.96 13.14
N LYS A 418 11.76 -11.54 14.27
CA LYS A 418 12.52 -12.59 14.96
C LYS A 418 11.93 -13.96 14.66
#